data_AF-A0A5E4N6V2-F1
#
_entry.id   AF-A0A5E4N6V2-F1
#
_cell.length_a   1.000
_cell.length_b   1.000
_cell.length_c   1.000
_cell.angle_alpha   90.00
_cell.angle_beta   90.00
_cell.angle_gamma   90.00
#
_symmetry.space_group_name_H-M   'P 1'
#
loop_
_entity.id
_entity.type
_entity.pdbx_description
1 polymer ?
#
loop_
_entity_poly.entity_id
_entity_poly.type
_entity_poly.pdbx_seq_one_letter_code
_entity_poly.pdbx_strand_id
1 'polypeptide(L)'
;MTESDHRAHRSRQLYQKVNRMRKGYKEHEIFIRNKNGKLIITKMEITERWAEYFEQLLNGEDPEEMFDYIQEQPNNCEYETPTVQEKTTRKTQNAMGGLC
;
A
#
# COMPACT_ATOMS: atom_id res chain seq x y z
N MET A 1 -14.50 39.37 1.81
CA MET A 1 -13.81 38.37 0.95
C MET A 1 -14.02 38.81 -0.48
N THR A 2 -12.95 39.13 -1.22
CA THR A 2 -13.04 39.93 -2.46
C THR A 2 -13.13 39.05 -3.70
N GLU A 3 -13.75 39.53 -4.77
CA GLU A 3 -13.90 38.82 -6.05
C GLU A 3 -12.55 38.43 -6.69
N SER A 4 -11.50 39.19 -6.37
CA SER A 4 -10.10 38.91 -6.70
C SER A 4 -9.61 37.58 -6.13
N ASP A 5 -9.93 37.31 -4.85
CA ASP A 5 -9.53 36.07 -4.16
C ASP A 5 -10.18 34.83 -4.81
N HIS A 6 -11.45 34.97 -5.22
CA HIS A 6 -12.16 33.90 -5.92
C HIS A 6 -11.55 33.60 -7.29
N ARG A 7 -11.12 34.63 -8.03
CA ARG A 7 -10.47 34.45 -9.34
C ARG A 7 -9.08 33.80 -9.20
N ALA A 8 -8.28 34.22 -8.22
CA ALA A 8 -6.96 33.63 -7.95
C ALA A 8 -7.06 32.17 -7.48
N HIS A 9 -8.06 31.85 -6.66
CA HIS A 9 -8.30 30.49 -6.21
C HIS A 9 -8.67 29.55 -7.38
N ARG A 10 -9.55 30.00 -8.28
CA ARG A 10 -9.95 29.22 -9.46
C ARG A 10 -8.81 29.00 -10.45
N SER A 11 -7.97 30.01 -10.70
CA SER A 11 -6.81 29.83 -11.58
C SER A 11 -5.81 28.84 -11.01
N ARG A 12 -5.54 28.90 -9.69
CA ARG A 12 -4.66 27.93 -9.01
C ARG A 12 -5.18 26.49 -9.14
N GLN A 13 -6.47 26.26 -8.97
CA GLN A 13 -7.06 24.92 -9.14
C GLN A 13 -6.93 24.41 -10.58
N LEU A 14 -7.15 25.28 -11.57
CA LEU A 14 -6.98 24.93 -12.98
C LEU A 14 -5.55 24.47 -13.26
N TYR A 15 -4.54 25.26 -12.86
CA TYR A 15 -3.14 24.90 -13.07
C TYR A 15 -2.72 23.65 -12.30
N GLN A 16 -3.24 23.44 -11.08
CA GLN A 16 -3.00 22.18 -10.36
C GLN A 16 -3.54 20.97 -11.11
N LYS A 17 -4.73 21.08 -11.70
CA LYS A 17 -5.34 19.98 -12.46
C LYS A 17 -4.58 19.72 -13.75
N VAL A 18 -4.23 20.78 -14.49
CA VAL A 18 -3.38 20.68 -15.70
C VAL A 18 -2.02 20.06 -15.37
N ASN A 19 -1.37 20.48 -14.29
CA ASN A 19 -0.09 19.93 -13.88
C ASN A 19 -0.18 18.46 -13.43
N ARG A 20 -1.27 18.06 -12.76
CA ARG A 20 -1.51 16.65 -12.43
C ARG A 20 -1.72 15.80 -13.68
N MET A 21 -2.50 16.29 -14.65
CA MET A 21 -2.71 15.59 -15.93
C MET A 21 -1.42 15.52 -16.77
N ARG A 22 -0.56 16.54 -16.70
CA ARG A 22 0.74 16.57 -17.38
C ARG A 22 1.77 15.66 -16.73
N LYS A 23 1.67 15.45 -15.42
CA LYS A 23 2.56 14.56 -14.67
C LYS A 23 2.16 13.12 -15.05
N GLY A 24 2.90 12.53 -15.98
CA GLY A 24 2.67 11.15 -16.42
C GLY A 24 2.77 10.15 -15.27
N TYR A 25 2.57 8.87 -15.57
CA TYR A 25 2.73 7.80 -14.60
C TYR A 25 4.15 7.82 -14.03
N LYS A 26 4.26 7.97 -12.71
CA LYS A 26 5.51 7.77 -11.98
C LYS A 26 5.46 6.36 -11.41
N GLU A 27 6.39 5.50 -11.82
CA GLU A 27 6.58 4.20 -11.16
C GLU A 27 6.71 4.44 -9.64
N HIS A 28 6.00 3.66 -8.84
CA HIS A 28 6.24 3.65 -7.40
C HIS A 28 7.67 3.19 -7.17
N GLU A 29 8.50 4.08 -6.66
CA GLU A 29 9.86 3.75 -6.25
C GLU A 29 9.74 2.84 -5.01
N ILE A 30 10.15 1.58 -5.17
CA ILE A 30 10.19 0.61 -4.08
C ILE A 30 11.52 0.80 -3.36
N PHE A 31 11.48 1.03 -2.06
CA PHE A 31 12.66 1.19 -1.22
C PHE A 31 12.73 0.05 -0.22
N ILE A 32 13.86 -0.67 -0.21
CA ILE A 32 14.08 -1.81 0.69
C ILE A 32 15.35 -1.54 1.50
N ARG A 33 15.43 -2.08 2.72
CA ARG A 33 16.69 -2.09 3.49
C ARG A 33 17.48 -3.35 3.19
N ASN A 34 18.76 -3.19 2.92
CA ASN A 34 19.68 -4.32 2.84
C ASN A 34 20.01 -4.87 4.24
N LYS A 35 20.78 -5.96 4.30
CA LYS A 35 21.19 -6.61 5.56
C LYS A 35 21.95 -5.68 6.52
N ASN A 36 22.65 -4.68 5.98
CA ASN A 36 23.40 -3.69 6.75
C ASN A 36 22.55 -2.48 7.16
N GLY A 37 21.24 -2.50 6.89
CA GLY A 37 20.31 -1.42 7.19
C GLY A 37 20.36 -0.23 6.21
N LYS A 38 21.16 -0.29 5.14
CA LYS A 38 21.23 0.74 4.09
C LYS A 38 20.03 0.62 3.16
N LEU A 39 19.46 1.77 2.77
CA LEU A 39 18.38 1.84 1.80
C LEU A 39 18.91 1.53 0.39
N ILE A 40 18.29 0.56 -0.29
CA ILE A 40 18.52 0.23 -1.69
C ILE A 40 17.31 0.64 -2.52
N ILE A 41 17.58 1.20 -3.70
CA ILE A 41 16.58 1.87 -4.53
C ILE A 41 16.60 1.38 -5.98
N THR A 42 17.70 0.76 -6.40
CA THR A 42 17.85 0.31 -7.78
C THR A 42 17.20 -1.06 -7.96
N LYS A 43 16.60 -1.29 -9.14
CA LYS A 43 15.94 -2.57 -9.46
C LYS A 43 16.91 -3.75 -9.30
N MET A 44 18.16 -3.58 -9.70
CA MET A 44 19.20 -4.61 -9.60
C MET A 44 19.51 -4.97 -8.14
N GLU A 45 19.79 -3.98 -7.28
CA GLU A 45 20.05 -4.23 -5.85
C GLU A 45 18.84 -4.89 -5.17
N ILE A 46 17.63 -4.50 -5.54
CA ILE A 46 16.39 -5.09 -5.01
C ILE A 46 16.29 -6.56 -5.41
N THR A 47 16.54 -6.88 -6.68
CA THR A 47 16.52 -8.27 -7.17
C THR A 47 17.58 -9.12 -6.47
N GLU A 48 18.80 -8.61 -6.32
CA GLU A 48 19.87 -9.30 -5.58
C GLU A 48 19.48 -9.54 -4.12
N ARG A 49 18.90 -8.53 -3.45
CA ARG A 49 18.45 -8.69 -2.06
C ARG A 49 17.37 -9.77 -1.90
N TRP A 50 16.47 -9.88 -2.87
CA TRP A 50 15.47 -10.96 -2.91
C TRP A 50 16.09 -12.32 -3.14
N ALA A 51 17.04 -12.43 -4.08
CA ALA A 51 17.77 -13.68 -4.32
C ALA A 51 18.46 -14.16 -3.03
N GLU A 52 19.20 -13.28 -2.37
CA GLU A 52 19.86 -13.60 -1.09
C GLU A 52 18.87 -14.00 0.02
N TYR A 53 17.70 -13.37 0.07
CA TYR A 53 16.68 -13.70 1.06
C TYR A 53 16.14 -15.11 0.85
N PHE A 54 15.77 -15.45 -0.39
CA PHE A 54 15.22 -16.77 -0.70
C PHE A 54 16.28 -17.86 -0.64
N GLU A 55 17.53 -17.57 -0.97
CA GLU A 55 18.63 -18.51 -0.78
C GLU A 55 18.78 -18.90 0.69
N GLN A 56 18.70 -17.93 1.61
CA GLN A 56 18.74 -18.19 3.05
C GLN A 56 17.47 -18.89 3.56
N LEU A 57 16.30 -18.53 3.03
CA LEU A 57 15.03 -19.09 3.47
C LEU A 57 14.86 -20.56 3.03
N LEU A 58 15.28 -20.88 1.81
CA LEU A 58 15.02 -22.18 1.19
C LEU A 58 16.16 -23.18 1.43
N ASN A 59 17.39 -22.70 1.58
CA ASN A 59 18.56 -23.55 1.85
C ASN A 59 19.08 -23.40 3.29
N GLY A 60 18.37 -22.64 4.13
CA GLY A 60 18.69 -22.50 5.55
C GLY A 60 18.44 -23.78 6.31
N GLU A 61 18.96 -23.82 7.54
CA GLU A 61 18.68 -24.90 8.48
C GLU A 61 17.20 -24.88 8.89
N ASP A 62 16.63 -26.07 9.10
CA ASP A 62 15.24 -26.17 9.54
C ASP A 62 15.04 -25.39 10.84
N PRO A 63 13.94 -24.62 10.97
CA PRO A 63 13.70 -23.85 12.17
C PRO A 63 13.58 -24.78 13.38
N GLU A 64 14.26 -24.40 14.47
CA GLU A 64 14.28 -25.15 15.73
C GLU A 64 12.88 -25.29 16.35
N GLU A 65 12.00 -24.31 16.07
CA GLU A 65 10.56 -24.35 16.35
C GLU A 65 9.77 -24.42 15.04
N MET A 66 9.16 -25.58 14.77
CA MET A 66 8.06 -25.66 13.81
C MET A 66 6.82 -25.01 14.45
N PHE A 67 6.16 -24.11 13.73
CA PHE A 67 4.81 -23.71 14.11
C PHE A 67 3.92 -24.95 14.08
N ASP A 68 3.27 -25.25 15.21
CA ASP A 68 2.15 -26.16 15.22
C ASP A 68 1.09 -25.58 14.29
N TYR A 69 0.94 -26.16 13.10
CA TYR A 69 -0.16 -25.83 12.22
C TYR A 69 -1.42 -26.21 12.98
N ILE A 70 -2.05 -25.23 13.62
CA ILE A 70 -3.39 -25.41 14.16
C ILE A 70 -4.24 -25.72 12.94
N GLN A 71 -4.59 -26.99 12.79
CA GLN A 71 -5.54 -27.44 11.79
C GLN A 71 -6.89 -26.90 12.24
N GLU A 72 -7.11 -25.61 12.03
CA GLU A 72 -8.40 -24.98 12.25
C GLU A 72 -9.38 -25.75 11.38
N GLN A 73 -10.34 -26.42 12.02
CA GLN A 73 -11.51 -26.95 11.34
C GLN A 73 -12.05 -25.83 10.44
N PRO A 74 -12.50 -26.14 9.21
CA PRO A 74 -13.10 -25.12 8.35
C PRO A 74 -14.08 -24.32 9.19
N ASN A 75 -13.97 -22.99 9.14
CA ASN A 75 -14.81 -22.10 9.90
C ASN A 75 -16.27 -22.30 9.43
N ASN A 76 -16.96 -23.27 10.02
CA ASN A 76 -18.35 -23.63 9.75
C ASN A 76 -19.32 -22.64 10.40
N CYS A 77 -18.84 -21.49 10.88
CA CYS A 77 -19.72 -20.39 11.23
C CYS A 77 -20.43 -19.90 9.97
N GLU A 78 -21.72 -20.20 9.85
CA GLU A 78 -22.63 -19.46 8.99
C GLU A 78 -22.49 -17.98 9.35
N TYR A 79 -21.80 -17.24 8.49
CA TYR A 79 -21.71 -15.80 8.62
C TYR A 79 -23.06 -15.21 8.24
N GLU A 80 -23.66 -14.45 9.15
CA GLU A 80 -24.83 -13.67 8.81
C GLU A 80 -24.50 -12.71 7.67
N THR A 81 -25.36 -12.65 6.65
CA THR A 81 -25.18 -11.69 5.56
C THR A 81 -25.17 -10.28 6.14
N PRO A 82 -24.17 -9.43 5.81
CA PRO A 82 -24.04 -8.12 6.42
C PRO A 82 -25.32 -7.29 6.26
N THR A 83 -25.77 -6.65 7.34
CA THR A 83 -26.95 -5.80 7.33
C THR A 83 -26.70 -4.56 6.44
N VAL A 84 -27.76 -4.01 5.84
CA VAL A 84 -27.67 -2.84 4.95
C VAL A 84 -26.95 -1.65 5.61
N GLN A 85 -27.09 -1.45 6.92
CA GLN A 85 -26.40 -0.39 7.66
C GLN A 85 -24.87 -0.58 7.70
N GLU A 86 -24.38 -1.81 7.83
CA GLU A 86 -22.93 -2.13 7.86
C GLU A 86 -22.27 -1.89 6.50
N LYS A 87 -23.02 -2.12 5.41
CA LYS A 87 -22.54 -1.85 4.04
C LYS A 87 -22.36 -0.35 3.77
N THR A 88 -23.10 0.52 4.47
CA THR A 88 -23.01 1.97 4.30
C THR A 88 -21.79 2.55 5.02
N THR A 89 -21.46 2.06 6.23
CA THR A 89 -20.29 2.53 6.99
C THR A 89 -18.96 2.20 6.33
N ARG A 90 -18.82 1.01 5.72
CA ARG A 90 -17.60 0.64 4.97
C ARG A 90 -17.37 1.53 3.73
N LYS A 91 -18.44 1.97 3.06
CA LYS A 91 -18.32 2.91 1.92
C LYS A 91 -17.79 4.28 2.36
N THR A 92 -18.19 4.77 3.53
CA THR A 92 -17.74 6.07 4.05
C THR A 92 -16.29 6.02 4.54
N GLN A 93 -15.83 4.89 5.11
CA GLN A 93 -14.41 4.72 5.50
C GLN A 93 -13.48 4.67 4.28
N ASN A 94 -13.86 4.01 3.19
CA ASN A 94 -13.08 4.02 1.95
C ASN A 94 -13.06 5.40 1.25
N ALA A 95 -14.04 6.27 1.51
CA ALA A 95 -14.07 7.64 0.98
C ALA A 95 -13.19 8.63 1.78
N MET A 96 -12.94 8.35 3.08
CA MET A 96 -12.16 9.21 3.97
C MET A 96 -10.65 8.86 4.00
N GLY A 97 -10.24 7.70 3.49
CA GLY A 97 -8.83 7.30 3.36
C GLY A 97 -8.10 7.87 2.14
N GLY A 98 -8.77 8.65 1.29
CA GLY A 98 -8.22 9.24 0.06
C GLY A 98 -7.76 10.70 0.19
N LEU A 99 -7.63 11.22 1.40
CA LEU A 99 -7.19 12.60 1.67
C LEU A 99 -6.01 12.60 2.65
N CYS A 100 -4.87 12.12 2.16
CA CYS A 100 -3.53 12.54 2.59
C CYS A 100 -2.72 12.83 1.33
#